data_AF-A0A327R2N1-F1
#
_entry.id   AF-A0A327R2N1-F1
#
_cell.length_a   1.000
_cell.length_b   1.000
_cell.length_c   1.000
_cell.angle_alpha   90.00
_cell.angle_beta   90.00
_cell.angle_gamma   90.00
#
_symmetry.space_group_name_H-M   'P 1'
#
loop_
_entity.id
_entity.type
_entity.pdbx_description
1 polymer ?
#
loop_
_entity_poly.entity_id
_entity_poly.type
_entity_poly.pdbx_seq_one_letter_code
_entity_poly.pdbx_strand_id
1 'polypeptide(L)'
;MLLVFTVSASTLTVNAQKKISTQVLIVGGGTGGTAAGIQSARMGVQTLIVEPTPWLGGMLSSAGVSAIDGNHNLPSGLWKEFRDHIYKVYGGPEKVFTGWVSNTQFEPHVADSIWKVIAAKEAKLAIRYGYEFERATKKGNRITGAIFKNAKGETLTVTANIVMDATELGDVMKSAGVPYDKGMEAGSITGEKVGIEQSNGIIQDLTYTAVLKDFGKGVDKTIPCPADYDPLEFDCATTQFCHDTTLEKPRVDNQSMLNYAKLPNEKYLLNWPLHGNDIYLDVIEMSHAERAVALEKAKAVTLRFVYFIQHELGYKNLGLAEDEFPTKDLLPLIPYHREGRRMQGAVRFTMRHIDAPYTYGTPLYRTGISVGDYPIDHHHKKNAEAPQHLEFYPVPSFNVPLGVMIPKQAKNFIVAEKGISVSNIVNGTTRLQPCVMLTGQAAGVLAALSVQQNTTPAQISVRAVQGALLQSKAYIMPYYDVKPYNDHFLAIQEIGATGILKGKGVPFKWANQTWFYPDSTVTEKDFALGLMEFNSSFNANNFNANTALTKARAYEMINTFVKNYTWNKQIPTIPTFINKEKDSQQTIKRKELANWLKQWVDPFKLQQIDINGNWMHQ
;
A
#
# COMPACT_ATOMS: atom_id res chain seq x y z
N MET A 1 -74.15 -20.13 -14.97
CA MET A 1 -72.81 -19.87 -15.52
C MET A 1 -72.20 -18.75 -14.69
N LEU A 2 -71.49 -19.11 -13.61
CA LEU A 2 -70.89 -18.16 -12.66
C LEU A 2 -69.47 -17.86 -13.15
N LEU A 3 -69.18 -16.62 -13.57
CA LEU A 3 -67.81 -16.17 -13.84
C LEU A 3 -67.18 -15.70 -12.52
N VAL A 4 -66.18 -16.45 -12.07
CA VAL A 4 -65.32 -16.06 -10.94
C VAL A 4 -64.18 -15.21 -11.49
N PHE A 5 -64.14 -13.93 -11.11
CA PHE A 5 -62.99 -13.06 -11.34
C PHE A 5 -61.93 -13.34 -10.26
N THR A 6 -60.80 -13.90 -10.66
CA THR A 6 -59.59 -14.00 -9.83
C THR A 6 -58.86 -12.66 -9.85
N VAL A 7 -58.87 -11.95 -8.71
CA VAL A 7 -58.03 -10.78 -8.49
C VAL A 7 -56.66 -11.25 -8.03
N SER A 8 -55.67 -11.14 -8.92
CA SER A 8 -54.26 -11.37 -8.59
C SER A 8 -53.73 -10.18 -7.76
N ALA A 9 -53.55 -10.38 -6.47
CA ALA A 9 -52.89 -9.41 -5.60
C ALA A 9 -51.37 -9.40 -5.89
N SER A 10 -50.90 -8.44 -6.68
CA SER A 10 -49.47 -8.16 -6.81
C SER A 10 -48.98 -7.51 -5.52
N THR A 11 -48.28 -8.27 -4.68
CA THR A 11 -47.54 -7.73 -3.54
C THR A 11 -46.37 -6.90 -4.07
N LEU A 12 -46.53 -5.57 -4.10
CA LEU A 12 -45.42 -4.63 -4.26
C LEU A 12 -44.53 -4.76 -3.01
N THR A 13 -43.44 -5.51 -3.13
CA THR A 13 -42.34 -5.47 -2.16
C THR A 13 -41.69 -4.10 -2.23
N VAL A 14 -42.09 -3.21 -1.32
CA VAL A 14 -41.42 -1.92 -1.11
C VAL A 14 -40.06 -2.23 -0.48
N ASN A 15 -39.02 -2.38 -1.29
CA ASN A 15 -37.65 -2.47 -0.78
C ASN A 15 -37.32 -1.15 -0.06
N ALA A 16 -37.07 -1.22 1.24
CA ALA A 16 -36.79 -0.06 2.08
C ALA A 16 -35.51 0.65 1.60
N GLN A 17 -35.63 1.89 1.12
CA GLN A 17 -34.49 2.72 0.73
C GLN A 17 -33.92 3.44 1.96
N LYS A 18 -32.71 3.08 2.39
CA LYS A 18 -31.99 3.79 3.46
C LYS A 18 -31.15 4.92 2.85
N LYS A 19 -31.21 6.12 3.43
CA LYS A 19 -30.39 7.28 3.02
C LYS A 19 -29.50 7.73 4.17
N ILE A 20 -28.20 7.90 3.92
CA ILE A 20 -27.22 8.39 4.89
C ILE A 20 -26.46 9.57 4.29
N SER A 21 -26.15 10.58 5.10
CA SER A 21 -25.18 11.62 4.74
C SER A 21 -23.98 11.55 5.69
N THR A 22 -22.78 11.70 5.15
CA THR A 22 -21.51 11.68 5.90
C THR A 22 -20.57 12.75 5.35
N GLN A 23 -19.46 13.06 6.02
CA GLN A 23 -18.46 13.95 5.46
C GLN A 23 -17.52 13.19 4.52
N VAL A 24 -17.07 12.01 4.94
CA VAL A 24 -16.24 11.11 4.13
C VAL A 24 -16.97 9.78 3.96
N LEU A 25 -17.08 9.34 2.71
CA LEU A 25 -17.52 7.99 2.35
C LEU A 25 -16.34 7.21 1.77
N ILE A 26 -16.09 6.03 2.31
CA ILE A 26 -15.10 5.08 1.82
C ILE A 26 -15.85 3.85 1.33
N VAL A 27 -15.62 3.50 0.07
CA VAL A 27 -16.23 2.32 -0.55
C VAL A 27 -15.19 1.21 -0.57
N GLY A 28 -15.39 0.18 0.26
CA GLY A 28 -14.42 -0.88 0.52
C GLY A 28 -13.72 -0.70 1.86
N GLY A 29 -13.82 -1.73 2.71
CA GLY A 29 -13.09 -1.96 3.95
C GLY A 29 -11.82 -2.79 3.73
N GLY A 30 -11.19 -2.63 2.56
CA GLY A 30 -9.89 -3.20 2.23
C GLY A 30 -8.76 -2.70 3.15
N THR A 31 -7.53 -3.10 2.85
CA THR A 31 -6.36 -2.70 3.65
C THR A 31 -6.22 -1.17 3.73
N GLY A 32 -6.26 -0.50 2.58
CA GLY A 32 -6.15 0.94 2.50
C GLY A 32 -7.43 1.66 2.94
N GLY A 33 -8.61 1.11 2.60
CA GLY A 33 -9.91 1.66 3.01
C GLY A 33 -10.10 1.70 4.53
N THR A 34 -9.72 0.62 5.22
CA THR A 34 -9.75 0.55 6.69
C THR A 34 -8.83 1.58 7.32
N ALA A 35 -7.58 1.68 6.83
CA ALA A 35 -6.62 2.67 7.31
C ALA A 35 -7.08 4.12 7.07
N ALA A 36 -7.66 4.40 5.90
CA ALA A 36 -8.22 5.71 5.57
C ALA A 36 -9.39 6.09 6.49
N GLY A 37 -10.25 5.14 6.82
CA GLY A 37 -11.39 5.36 7.71
C GLY A 37 -10.95 5.68 9.14
N ILE A 38 -10.04 4.88 9.67
CA ILE A 38 -9.43 5.12 11.00
C ILE A 38 -8.79 6.50 11.03
N GLN A 39 -7.91 6.81 10.08
CA GLN A 39 -7.15 8.06 10.11
C GLN A 39 -8.02 9.31 9.92
N SER A 40 -9.02 9.27 9.04
CA SER A 40 -9.92 10.41 8.84
C SER A 40 -10.82 10.67 10.05
N ALA A 41 -11.35 9.60 10.67
CA ALA A 41 -12.15 9.70 11.88
C ALA A 41 -11.33 10.18 13.08
N ARG A 42 -10.09 9.70 13.22
CA ARG A 42 -9.12 10.13 14.24
C ARG A 42 -8.78 11.61 14.14
N MET A 43 -8.84 12.17 12.93
CA MET A 43 -8.71 13.62 12.70
C MET A 43 -10.01 14.40 12.92
N GLY A 44 -11.05 13.76 13.46
CA GLY A 44 -12.26 14.45 13.86
C GLY A 44 -13.30 14.61 12.75
N VAL A 45 -13.24 13.84 11.65
CA VAL A 45 -14.20 13.92 10.55
C VAL A 45 -15.20 12.75 10.61
N GLN A 46 -16.48 13.01 10.34
CA GLN A 46 -17.50 11.98 10.26
C GLN A 46 -17.26 11.10 9.02
N THR A 47 -16.90 9.85 9.26
CA THR A 47 -16.50 8.92 8.21
C THR A 47 -17.39 7.67 8.22
N LEU A 48 -17.77 7.22 7.02
CA LEU A 48 -18.48 5.96 6.82
C LEU A 48 -17.67 5.06 5.88
N ILE A 49 -17.36 3.84 6.33
CA ILE A 49 -16.94 2.74 5.47
C ILE A 49 -18.16 1.91 5.10
N VAL A 50 -18.31 1.57 3.82
CA VAL A 50 -19.28 0.55 3.35
C VAL A 50 -18.48 -0.62 2.77
N GLU A 51 -18.67 -1.81 3.32
CA GLU A 51 -17.87 -3.01 3.07
C GLU A 51 -18.80 -4.21 2.75
N PRO A 52 -18.62 -4.91 1.61
CA PRO A 52 -19.47 -6.05 1.25
C PRO A 52 -19.34 -7.26 2.18
N THR A 53 -18.14 -7.52 2.72
CA THR A 53 -17.87 -8.69 3.58
C THR A 53 -18.15 -8.38 5.06
N PRO A 54 -18.12 -9.37 5.97
CA PRO A 54 -18.21 -9.09 7.41
C PRO A 54 -16.87 -8.64 8.04
N TRP A 55 -15.80 -8.50 7.24
CA TRP A 55 -14.42 -8.33 7.72
C TRP A 55 -13.82 -6.99 7.28
N LEU A 56 -12.86 -6.48 8.06
CA LEU A 56 -12.01 -5.35 7.69
C LEU A 56 -10.59 -5.81 7.41
N GLY A 57 -9.88 -5.06 6.57
CA GLY A 57 -8.45 -5.25 6.31
C GLY A 57 -8.10 -5.96 5.01
N GLY A 58 -9.10 -6.25 4.15
CA GLY A 58 -8.93 -6.72 2.78
C GLY A 58 -7.89 -7.82 2.61
N MET A 59 -6.77 -7.47 1.95
CA MET A 59 -5.68 -8.38 1.63
C MET A 59 -5.16 -9.17 2.86
N LEU A 60 -5.08 -8.51 4.02
CA LEU A 60 -4.52 -9.06 5.26
C LEU A 60 -5.47 -10.03 5.98
N SER A 61 -6.76 -9.95 5.69
CA SER A 61 -7.82 -10.68 6.39
C SER A 61 -8.70 -11.42 5.39
N SER A 62 -9.60 -10.71 4.72
CA SER A 62 -10.64 -11.27 3.84
C SER A 62 -10.08 -12.04 2.64
N ALA A 63 -8.88 -11.70 2.17
CA ALA A 63 -8.16 -12.44 1.12
C ALA A 63 -7.14 -13.47 1.66
N GLY A 64 -6.89 -13.46 2.98
CA GLY A 64 -6.02 -14.42 3.64
C GLY A 64 -4.52 -14.22 3.46
N VAL A 65 -4.03 -13.12 2.85
CA VAL A 65 -2.59 -12.90 2.61
C VAL A 65 -1.92 -12.32 3.87
N SER A 66 -1.86 -13.16 4.90
CA SER A 66 -1.42 -12.80 6.25
C SER A 66 0.05 -13.16 6.54
N ALA A 67 0.82 -13.49 5.50
CA ALA A 67 2.29 -13.44 5.49
C ALA A 67 2.73 -12.15 4.79
N ILE A 68 3.43 -11.28 5.53
CA ILE A 68 3.62 -9.90 5.10
C ILE A 68 4.91 -9.71 4.31
N ASP A 69 4.76 -9.29 3.07
CA ASP A 69 5.88 -8.87 2.24
C ASP A 69 6.31 -7.43 2.57
N GLY A 70 7.62 -7.26 2.78
CA GLY A 70 8.22 -5.95 3.04
C GLY A 70 7.84 -5.29 4.38
N ASN A 71 8.32 -4.06 4.53
CA ASN A 71 8.18 -3.06 5.57
C ASN A 71 8.42 -3.60 6.98
N HIS A 72 9.23 -4.66 7.09
CA HIS A 72 9.67 -5.19 8.36
C HIS A 72 10.49 -4.15 9.14
N ASN A 73 11.42 -3.49 8.43
CA ASN A 73 12.34 -2.52 9.01
C ASN A 73 11.85 -1.07 8.93
N LEU A 74 10.66 -0.82 8.38
CA LEU A 74 10.05 0.50 8.31
C LEU A 74 8.74 0.51 9.14
N PRO A 75 8.83 0.58 10.49
CA PRO A 75 7.68 0.62 11.38
C PRO A 75 6.97 1.99 11.29
N SER A 76 6.21 2.19 10.23
CA SER A 76 5.57 3.47 9.89
C SER A 76 4.11 3.53 10.34
N GLY A 77 3.68 4.63 10.98
CA GLY A 77 2.26 4.99 11.14
C GLY A 77 1.32 3.85 11.56
N LEU A 78 0.19 3.72 10.86
CA LEU A 78 -0.81 2.68 11.12
C LEU A 78 -0.27 1.26 10.88
N TRP A 79 0.72 1.09 9.99
CA TRP A 79 1.37 -0.21 9.80
C TRP A 79 2.07 -0.66 11.09
N LYS A 80 2.80 0.25 11.75
CA LYS A 80 3.40 -0.02 13.06
C LYS A 80 2.32 -0.31 14.10
N GLU A 81 1.28 0.51 14.18
CA GLU A 81 0.20 0.33 15.17
C GLU A 81 -0.46 -1.05 15.02
N PHE A 82 -0.82 -1.45 13.79
CA PHE A 82 -1.39 -2.76 13.50
C PHE A 82 -0.43 -3.89 13.91
N ARG A 83 0.83 -3.79 13.50
CA ARG A 83 1.85 -4.80 13.80
C ARG A 83 2.14 -4.94 15.29
N ASP A 84 2.12 -3.83 16.04
CA ASP A 84 2.26 -3.86 17.49
C ASP A 84 1.08 -4.61 18.16
N HIS A 85 -0.14 -4.49 17.63
CA HIS A 85 -1.28 -5.29 18.10
C HIS A 85 -1.09 -6.78 17.79
N ILE A 86 -0.58 -7.12 16.60
CA ILE A 86 -0.20 -8.50 16.27
C ILE A 86 0.82 -9.02 17.30
N TYR A 87 1.90 -8.29 17.54
CA TYR A 87 2.89 -8.70 18.54
C TYR A 87 2.29 -8.85 19.94
N LYS A 88 1.32 -8.00 20.32
CA LYS A 88 0.62 -8.14 21.60
C LYS A 88 -0.22 -9.43 21.67
N VAL A 89 -0.89 -9.81 20.59
CA VAL A 89 -1.71 -11.04 20.54
C VAL A 89 -0.83 -12.29 20.70
N TYR A 90 0.29 -12.34 19.98
CA TYR A 90 1.15 -13.54 19.94
C TYR A 90 2.29 -13.55 20.97
N GLY A 91 2.56 -12.42 21.63
CA GLY A 91 3.63 -12.31 22.63
C GLY A 91 5.00 -11.92 22.08
N GLY A 92 5.05 -11.21 20.95
CA GLY A 92 6.26 -10.58 20.40
C GLY A 92 6.57 -10.95 18.95
N PRO A 93 7.58 -10.28 18.34
CA PRO A 93 7.96 -10.49 16.94
C PRO A 93 8.44 -11.92 16.63
N GLU A 94 9.18 -12.56 17.55
CA GLU A 94 9.66 -13.94 17.39
C GLU A 94 8.53 -14.97 17.26
N LYS A 95 7.34 -14.66 17.81
CA LYS A 95 6.18 -15.56 17.79
C LYS A 95 5.39 -15.51 16.49
N VAL A 96 5.66 -14.52 15.64
CA VAL A 96 5.02 -14.34 14.33
C VAL A 96 6.02 -14.47 13.19
N PHE A 97 7.25 -14.92 13.48
CA PHE A 97 8.22 -15.32 12.47
C PHE A 97 8.24 -16.84 12.37
N THR A 98 7.22 -17.40 11.73
CA THR A 98 6.92 -18.85 11.75
C THR A 98 7.26 -19.57 10.45
N GLY A 99 7.15 -18.89 9.31
CA GLY A 99 7.62 -19.32 7.99
C GLY A 99 8.74 -18.42 7.44
N TRP A 100 9.34 -18.82 6.33
CA TRP A 100 10.58 -18.20 5.83
C TRP A 100 10.37 -17.04 4.83
N VAL A 101 9.17 -16.83 4.31
CA VAL A 101 8.90 -15.72 3.36
C VAL A 101 8.85 -14.36 4.03
N SER A 102 8.39 -14.31 5.29
CA SER A 102 8.04 -13.07 5.96
C SER A 102 8.44 -13.10 7.44
N ASN A 103 8.72 -11.92 7.98
CA ASN A 103 9.01 -11.71 9.40
C ASN A 103 7.75 -11.43 10.24
N THR A 104 6.55 -11.44 9.64
CA THR A 104 5.29 -11.22 10.35
C THR A 104 4.20 -12.03 9.67
N GLN A 105 3.78 -13.10 10.34
CA GLN A 105 2.80 -14.07 9.90
C GLN A 105 1.77 -14.28 11.02
N PHE A 106 0.49 -14.30 10.66
CA PHE A 106 -0.61 -14.41 11.62
C PHE A 106 -1.83 -15.05 10.97
N GLU A 107 -2.77 -15.54 11.77
CA GLU A 107 -4.04 -16.06 11.29
C GLU A 107 -4.95 -14.92 10.75
N PRO A 108 -5.53 -15.04 9.53
CA PRO A 108 -6.31 -13.97 8.90
C PRO A 108 -7.45 -13.37 9.75
N HIS A 109 -8.17 -14.18 10.53
CA HIS A 109 -9.25 -13.69 11.40
C HIS A 109 -8.74 -12.77 12.52
N VAL A 110 -7.48 -12.88 12.92
CA VAL A 110 -6.84 -12.01 13.92
C VAL A 110 -6.65 -10.60 13.34
N ALA A 111 -6.34 -10.47 12.06
CA ALA A 111 -6.26 -9.16 11.42
C ALA A 111 -7.60 -8.42 11.42
N ASP A 112 -8.70 -9.10 11.06
CA ASP A 112 -10.05 -8.52 11.15
C ASP A 112 -10.37 -8.07 12.58
N SER A 113 -10.08 -8.93 13.57
CA SER A 113 -10.31 -8.65 14.98
C SER A 113 -9.54 -7.41 15.46
N ILE A 114 -8.26 -7.29 15.09
CA ILE A 114 -7.44 -6.11 15.40
C ILE A 114 -8.01 -4.86 14.74
N TRP A 115 -8.38 -4.93 13.46
CA TRP A 115 -8.96 -3.78 12.77
C TRP A 115 -10.25 -3.31 13.39
N LYS A 116 -11.14 -4.23 13.79
CA LYS A 116 -12.36 -3.90 14.51
C LYS A 116 -12.06 -3.23 15.85
N VAL A 117 -11.05 -3.71 16.59
CA VAL A 117 -10.61 -3.09 17.86
C VAL A 117 -10.07 -1.68 17.65
N ILE A 118 -9.25 -1.45 16.62
CA ILE A 118 -8.72 -0.11 16.32
C ILE A 118 -9.85 0.81 15.86
N ALA A 119 -10.69 0.36 14.92
CA ALA A 119 -11.81 1.13 14.39
C ALA A 119 -12.84 1.50 15.45
N ALA A 120 -13.13 0.61 16.40
CA ALA A 120 -14.09 0.86 17.48
C ALA A 120 -13.67 1.97 18.45
N LYS A 121 -12.38 2.34 18.49
CA LYS A 121 -11.89 3.48 19.29
C LYS A 121 -12.20 4.83 18.65
N GLU A 122 -12.50 4.84 17.34
CA GLU A 122 -12.71 6.07 16.59
C GLU A 122 -14.20 6.44 16.59
N ALA A 123 -14.61 7.30 17.53
CA ALA A 123 -16.02 7.66 17.74
C ALA A 123 -16.75 8.25 16.52
N LYS A 124 -16.00 8.75 15.53
CA LYS A 124 -16.52 9.34 14.29
C LYS A 124 -16.50 8.38 13.10
N LEU A 125 -16.07 7.14 13.30
CA LEU A 125 -16.06 6.09 12.28
C LEU A 125 -17.30 5.21 12.41
N ALA A 126 -18.13 5.22 11.37
CA ALA A 126 -19.20 4.24 11.19
C ALA A 126 -18.80 3.22 10.12
N ILE A 127 -19.25 1.98 10.28
CA ILE A 127 -19.05 0.92 9.30
C ILE A 127 -20.42 0.30 8.97
N ARG A 128 -20.63 -0.05 7.69
CA ARG A 128 -21.78 -0.79 7.20
C ARG A 128 -21.30 -1.99 6.40
N TYR A 129 -21.44 -3.17 7.01
CA TYR A 129 -21.12 -4.46 6.39
C TYR A 129 -22.28 -4.99 5.55
N GLY A 130 -21.99 -5.89 4.61
CA GLY A 130 -22.99 -6.63 3.84
C GLY A 130 -23.66 -5.83 2.72
N TYR A 131 -23.09 -4.70 2.32
CA TYR A 131 -23.58 -3.87 1.22
C TYR A 131 -22.55 -3.85 0.09
N GLU A 132 -22.92 -4.40 -1.06
CA GLU A 132 -22.13 -4.39 -2.29
C GLU A 132 -22.33 -3.06 -3.04
N PHE A 133 -21.24 -2.53 -3.60
CA PHE A 133 -21.28 -1.31 -4.40
C PHE A 133 -22.05 -1.53 -5.71
N GLU A 134 -22.97 -0.62 -6.02
CA GLU A 134 -23.74 -0.67 -7.26
C GLU A 134 -23.30 0.43 -8.23
N ARG A 135 -23.23 1.67 -7.74
CA ARG A 135 -22.98 2.84 -8.60
C ARG A 135 -22.52 4.06 -7.83
N ALA A 136 -21.58 4.82 -8.41
CA ALA A 136 -21.22 6.16 -7.94
C ALA A 136 -22.30 7.19 -8.31
N THR A 137 -22.51 8.18 -7.44
CA THR A 137 -23.35 9.35 -7.73
C THR A 137 -22.48 10.57 -7.97
N LYS A 138 -22.84 11.40 -8.95
CA LYS A 138 -22.06 12.60 -9.33
C LYS A 138 -22.94 13.74 -9.81
N LYS A 139 -22.40 14.96 -9.72
CA LYS A 139 -22.93 16.18 -10.35
C LYS A 139 -21.82 16.78 -11.23
N GLY A 140 -21.95 16.68 -12.55
CA GLY A 140 -20.84 16.98 -13.46
C GLY A 140 -19.63 16.08 -13.16
N ASN A 141 -18.46 16.68 -12.96
CA ASN A 141 -17.24 15.96 -12.58
C ASN A 141 -17.04 15.81 -11.06
N ARG A 142 -17.98 16.27 -10.23
CA ARG A 142 -17.91 16.12 -8.76
C ARG A 142 -18.60 14.85 -8.35
N ILE A 143 -17.88 13.94 -7.70
CA ILE A 143 -18.45 12.73 -7.11
C ILE A 143 -19.08 13.12 -5.77
N THR A 144 -20.31 12.67 -5.53
CA THR A 144 -21.17 13.15 -4.41
C THR A 144 -21.61 12.04 -3.47
N GLY A 145 -21.26 10.78 -3.74
CA GLY A 145 -21.70 9.64 -2.96
C GLY A 145 -21.78 8.35 -3.77
N ALA A 146 -22.46 7.34 -3.25
CA ALA A 146 -22.66 6.05 -3.92
C ALA A 146 -23.97 5.38 -3.50
N ILE A 147 -24.39 4.41 -4.30
CA ILE A 147 -25.52 3.51 -4.05
C ILE A 147 -24.99 2.09 -3.90
N PHE A 148 -25.57 1.38 -2.96
CA PHE A 148 -25.21 0.03 -2.57
C PHE A 148 -26.45 -0.84 -2.42
N LYS A 149 -26.25 -2.15 -2.52
CA LYS A 149 -27.31 -3.15 -2.36
C LYS A 149 -26.82 -4.28 -1.47
N ASN A 150 -27.66 -4.78 -0.57
CA ASN A 150 -27.35 -5.98 0.20
C ASN A 150 -27.97 -7.25 -0.40
N ALA A 151 -27.63 -8.41 0.15
CA ALA A 151 -28.14 -9.72 -0.30
C ALA A 151 -29.68 -9.85 -0.23
N LYS A 152 -30.36 -9.02 0.57
CA LYS A 152 -31.84 -8.97 0.66
C LYS A 152 -32.47 -8.05 -0.37
N GLY A 153 -31.66 -7.37 -1.18
CA GLY A 153 -32.10 -6.38 -2.16
C GLY A 153 -32.42 -5.01 -1.58
N GLU A 154 -32.10 -4.74 -0.30
CA GLU A 154 -32.26 -3.41 0.29
C GLU A 154 -31.21 -2.46 -0.31
N THR A 155 -31.66 -1.26 -0.68
CA THR A 155 -30.79 -0.22 -1.24
C THR A 155 -30.35 0.75 -0.15
N LEU A 156 -29.05 1.01 -0.08
CA LEU A 156 -28.44 2.08 0.71
C LEU A 156 -27.92 3.16 -0.24
N THR A 157 -28.38 4.39 -0.07
CA THR A 157 -27.87 5.57 -0.78
C THR A 157 -27.09 6.43 0.21
N VAL A 158 -25.83 6.74 -0.11
CA VAL A 158 -24.98 7.59 0.73
C VAL A 158 -24.57 8.83 -0.04
N THR A 159 -24.70 10.01 0.57
CA THR A 159 -24.11 11.27 0.09
C THR A 159 -22.93 11.68 0.96
N ALA A 160 -21.88 12.25 0.35
CA ALA A 160 -20.67 12.65 1.06
C ALA A 160 -20.00 13.91 0.50
N ASN A 161 -19.22 14.61 1.33
CA ASN A 161 -18.35 15.69 0.88
C ASN A 161 -17.17 15.12 0.08
N ILE A 162 -16.53 14.07 0.56
CA ILE A 162 -15.44 13.36 -0.13
C ILE A 162 -15.80 11.88 -0.26
N VAL A 163 -15.57 11.31 -1.44
CA VAL A 163 -15.72 9.87 -1.70
C VAL A 163 -14.35 9.25 -1.97
N MET A 164 -14.08 8.09 -1.39
CA MET A 164 -12.88 7.31 -1.66
C MET A 164 -13.23 5.99 -2.33
N ASP A 165 -12.48 5.65 -3.38
CA ASP A 165 -12.43 4.29 -3.89
C ASP A 165 -11.37 3.50 -3.15
N ALA A 166 -11.82 2.56 -2.33
CA ALA A 166 -10.99 1.59 -1.66
C ALA A 166 -11.43 0.15 -2.02
N THR A 167 -12.00 -0.02 -3.21
CA THR A 167 -12.35 -1.34 -3.73
C THR A 167 -11.11 -2.03 -4.30
N GLU A 168 -11.10 -3.37 -4.25
CA GLU A 168 -9.95 -4.17 -4.68
C GLU A 168 -9.57 -3.96 -6.17
N LEU A 169 -10.56 -3.63 -7.02
CA LEU A 169 -10.40 -3.54 -8.48
C LEU A 169 -10.68 -2.14 -9.07
N GLY A 170 -10.90 -1.13 -8.22
CA GLY A 170 -11.18 0.25 -8.66
C GLY A 170 -12.55 0.42 -9.32
N ASP A 171 -13.58 -0.17 -8.76
CA ASP A 171 -14.93 -0.19 -9.33
C ASP A 171 -15.65 1.15 -9.21
N VAL A 172 -15.38 1.94 -8.16
CA VAL A 172 -16.01 3.25 -7.99
C VAL A 172 -15.47 4.23 -9.01
N MET A 173 -14.16 4.21 -9.26
CA MET A 173 -13.53 5.10 -10.24
C MET A 173 -14.00 4.79 -11.66
N LYS A 174 -14.16 3.50 -12.02
CA LYS A 174 -14.82 3.10 -13.28
C LYS A 174 -16.25 3.63 -13.34
N SER A 175 -17.07 3.37 -12.31
CA SER A 175 -18.48 3.78 -12.26
C SER A 175 -18.63 5.31 -12.35
N ALA A 176 -17.70 6.06 -11.77
CA ALA A 176 -17.70 7.51 -11.80
C ALA A 176 -17.21 8.10 -13.14
N GLY A 177 -16.60 7.29 -14.01
CA GLY A 177 -16.00 7.74 -15.28
C GLY A 177 -14.64 8.42 -15.10
N VAL A 178 -13.88 8.05 -14.06
CA VAL A 178 -12.49 8.47 -13.90
C VAL A 178 -11.63 7.61 -14.85
N PRO A 179 -10.79 8.21 -15.72
CA PRO A 179 -9.93 7.44 -16.61
C PRO A 179 -8.94 6.56 -15.84
N TYR A 180 -8.69 5.36 -16.37
CA TYR A 180 -7.78 4.37 -15.80
C TYR A 180 -7.10 3.56 -16.89
N ASP A 181 -5.98 2.94 -16.53
CA ASP A 181 -5.25 1.96 -17.32
C ASP A 181 -5.44 0.55 -16.74
N LYS A 182 -5.25 -0.46 -17.59
CA LYS A 182 -5.29 -1.89 -17.25
C LYS A 182 -4.22 -2.62 -18.08
N GLY A 183 -3.56 -3.62 -17.52
CA GLY A 183 -2.53 -4.41 -18.21
C GLY A 183 -1.19 -3.70 -18.28
N MET A 184 -0.31 -4.03 -19.22
CA MET A 184 1.02 -3.43 -19.27
C MET A 184 1.07 -2.23 -20.21
N GLU A 185 1.80 -1.18 -19.81
CA GLU A 185 2.08 -0.04 -20.68
C GLU A 185 3.41 -0.20 -21.42
N ALA A 186 3.45 0.21 -22.69
CA ALA A 186 4.70 0.30 -23.45
C ALA A 186 5.70 1.26 -22.76
N GLY A 187 7.00 0.93 -22.87
CA GLY A 187 8.07 1.79 -22.38
C GLY A 187 8.12 3.17 -23.04
N SER A 188 7.50 3.35 -24.21
CA SER A 188 7.31 4.67 -24.85
C SER A 188 6.33 5.57 -24.10
N ILE A 189 5.42 5.01 -23.30
CA ILE A 189 4.43 5.74 -22.49
C ILE A 189 5.00 6.09 -21.12
N THR A 190 5.61 5.12 -20.45
CA THR A 190 6.10 5.30 -19.05
C THR A 190 7.56 5.72 -18.99
N GLY A 191 8.31 5.49 -20.06
CA GLY A 191 9.75 5.67 -20.10
C GLY A 191 10.54 4.55 -19.41
N GLU A 192 9.89 3.49 -18.96
CA GLU A 192 10.51 2.35 -18.27
C GLU A 192 11.15 1.40 -19.29
N LYS A 193 12.41 1.01 -19.04
CA LYS A 193 13.20 0.17 -19.96
C LYS A 193 13.23 -1.28 -19.49
N VAL A 194 12.05 -1.88 -19.41
CA VAL A 194 11.86 -3.25 -18.89
C VAL A 194 11.40 -4.24 -19.96
N GLY A 195 11.60 -3.92 -21.24
CA GLY A 195 11.32 -4.86 -22.35
C GLY A 195 9.85 -4.95 -22.77
N ILE A 196 9.01 -3.96 -22.43
CA ILE A 196 7.62 -3.86 -22.90
C ILE A 196 7.56 -2.90 -24.08
N GLU A 197 7.52 -3.43 -25.30
CA GLU A 197 7.52 -2.60 -26.52
C GLU A 197 6.13 -2.05 -26.87
N GLN A 198 5.08 -2.84 -26.65
CA GLN A 198 3.70 -2.50 -26.95
C GLN A 198 2.82 -2.68 -25.71
N SER A 199 1.87 -1.76 -25.52
CA SER A 199 0.88 -1.89 -24.45
C SER A 199 -0.03 -3.09 -24.71
N ASN A 200 -0.39 -3.82 -23.66
CA ASN A 200 -1.28 -4.97 -23.75
C ASN A 200 -2.26 -5.01 -22.55
N GLY A 201 -3.27 -5.87 -22.63
CA GLY A 201 -4.29 -6.01 -21.58
C GLY A 201 -3.97 -7.10 -20.54
N ILE A 202 -2.77 -7.68 -20.57
CA ILE A 202 -2.41 -8.83 -19.73
C ILE A 202 -2.17 -8.36 -18.30
N ILE A 203 -2.86 -8.99 -17.35
CA ILE A 203 -2.79 -8.67 -15.92
C ILE A 203 -2.00 -9.73 -15.15
N GLN A 204 -1.64 -9.42 -13.91
CA GLN A 204 -1.03 -10.41 -13.01
C GLN A 204 -2.00 -11.53 -12.60
N ASP A 205 -1.42 -12.71 -12.37
CA ASP A 205 -2.12 -13.89 -11.84
C ASP A 205 -2.70 -13.57 -10.46
N LEU A 206 -3.90 -14.08 -10.19
CA LEU A 206 -4.53 -14.00 -8.88
C LEU A 206 -4.39 -15.31 -8.13
N THR A 207 -4.60 -15.27 -6.81
CA THR A 207 -4.59 -16.47 -5.97
C THR A 207 -5.84 -16.48 -5.11
N TYR A 208 -6.50 -17.63 -5.03
CA TYR A 208 -7.41 -17.88 -3.92
C TYR A 208 -6.62 -18.59 -2.81
N THR A 209 -6.31 -17.91 -1.71
CA THR A 209 -5.49 -18.54 -0.66
C THR A 209 -6.28 -19.61 0.09
N ALA A 210 -5.59 -20.43 0.89
CA ALA A 210 -6.23 -21.33 1.84
C ALA A 210 -5.38 -21.43 3.10
N VAL A 211 -5.98 -21.71 4.25
CA VAL A 211 -5.23 -22.01 5.47
C VAL A 211 -5.42 -23.48 5.79
N LEU A 212 -4.31 -24.22 5.86
CA LEU A 212 -4.29 -25.60 6.35
C LEU A 212 -3.92 -25.61 7.82
N LYS A 213 -4.53 -26.50 8.60
CA LYS A 213 -4.18 -26.81 9.98
C LYS A 213 -3.60 -28.22 10.05
N ASP A 214 -2.53 -28.37 10.82
CA ASP A 214 -2.05 -29.70 11.21
C ASP A 214 -2.94 -30.27 12.33
N PHE A 215 -3.64 -31.36 12.04
CA PHE A 215 -4.48 -32.05 13.03
C PHE A 215 -3.71 -33.12 13.82
N GLY A 216 -2.41 -33.24 13.60
CA GLY A 216 -1.54 -34.19 14.26
C GLY A 216 -1.36 -35.50 13.50
N LYS A 217 -0.28 -36.20 13.84
CA LYS A 217 0.12 -37.43 13.18
C LYS A 217 -0.96 -38.51 13.27
N GLY A 218 -1.28 -39.14 12.13
CA GLY A 218 -2.24 -40.25 12.05
C GLY A 218 -3.71 -39.84 11.92
N VAL A 219 -4.01 -38.54 11.95
CA VAL A 219 -5.33 -38.01 11.62
C VAL A 219 -5.45 -37.86 10.10
N ASP A 220 -6.59 -38.27 9.54
CA ASP A 220 -6.92 -38.07 8.13
C ASP A 220 -7.95 -36.94 7.99
N LYS A 221 -7.54 -35.87 7.32
CA LYS A 221 -8.35 -34.68 7.00
C LYS A 221 -8.34 -34.39 5.50
N THR A 222 -8.18 -35.45 4.70
CA THR A 222 -8.25 -35.38 3.24
C THR A 222 -9.59 -34.81 2.77
N ILE A 223 -9.54 -33.98 1.73
CA ILE A 223 -10.75 -33.53 1.03
C ILE A 223 -11.15 -34.55 -0.04
N PRO A 224 -12.43 -34.59 -0.46
CA PRO A 224 -12.82 -35.40 -1.62
C PRO A 224 -12.03 -34.98 -2.86
N CYS A 225 -11.72 -35.95 -3.74
CA CYS A 225 -11.03 -35.69 -5.01
C CYS A 225 -11.77 -34.62 -5.82
N PRO A 226 -11.14 -33.46 -6.09
CA PRO A 226 -11.78 -32.40 -6.86
C PRO A 226 -12.00 -32.82 -8.32
N ALA A 227 -12.97 -32.18 -8.98
CA ALA A 227 -13.19 -32.36 -10.41
C ALA A 227 -11.95 -31.95 -11.22
N ASP A 228 -11.69 -32.69 -12.30
CA ASP A 228 -10.59 -32.46 -13.24
C ASP A 228 -9.20 -32.44 -12.58
N TYR A 229 -9.02 -33.19 -11.49
CA TYR A 229 -7.74 -33.31 -10.82
C TYR A 229 -6.72 -34.08 -11.67
N ASP A 230 -5.61 -33.40 -11.98
CA ASP A 230 -4.39 -33.95 -12.54
C ASP A 230 -3.22 -33.48 -11.67
N PRO A 231 -2.46 -34.38 -11.02
CA PRO A 231 -1.32 -33.98 -10.19
C PRO A 231 -0.22 -33.24 -10.99
N LEU A 232 -0.14 -33.43 -12.30
CA LEU A 232 0.82 -32.73 -13.17
C LEU A 232 0.50 -31.23 -13.34
N GLU A 233 -0.70 -30.76 -12.94
CA GLU A 233 -1.00 -29.33 -12.83
C GLU A 233 -0.01 -28.59 -11.91
N PHE A 234 0.53 -29.30 -10.91
CA PHE A 234 1.47 -28.80 -9.91
C PHE A 234 2.88 -29.41 -10.06
N ASP A 235 3.21 -29.90 -11.26
CA ASP A 235 4.53 -30.48 -11.47
C ASP A 235 5.64 -29.46 -11.21
N CYS A 236 6.70 -29.93 -10.55
CA CYS A 236 7.83 -29.12 -10.08
C CYS A 236 7.45 -28.04 -9.04
N ALA A 237 6.32 -28.19 -8.34
CA ALA A 237 6.03 -27.39 -7.15
C ALA A 237 7.04 -27.62 -6.02
N THR A 238 7.64 -28.81 -5.96
CA THR A 238 8.67 -29.20 -4.98
C THR A 238 9.74 -30.10 -5.60
N THR A 239 10.89 -30.26 -4.94
CA THR A 239 11.96 -31.16 -5.41
C THR A 239 11.53 -32.62 -5.48
N GLN A 240 10.59 -33.05 -4.64
CA GLN A 240 10.10 -34.44 -4.59
C GLN A 240 9.04 -34.74 -5.66
N PHE A 241 8.39 -33.73 -6.21
CA PHE A 241 7.38 -33.89 -7.27
C PHE A 241 7.75 -32.99 -8.45
N CYS A 242 8.62 -33.50 -9.32
CA CYS A 242 9.08 -32.81 -10.52
C CYS A 242 9.46 -33.83 -11.60
N HIS A 243 8.55 -34.02 -12.56
CA HIS A 243 8.64 -35.02 -13.62
C HIS A 243 9.14 -34.40 -14.93
N ASP A 244 8.76 -33.15 -15.20
CA ASP A 244 9.22 -32.41 -16.35
C ASP A 244 10.69 -32.03 -16.20
N THR A 245 11.52 -32.75 -16.94
CA THR A 245 12.98 -32.54 -16.97
C THR A 245 13.40 -31.31 -17.78
N THR A 246 12.45 -30.64 -18.45
CA THR A 246 12.69 -29.39 -19.19
C THR A 246 12.56 -28.14 -18.33
N LEU A 247 11.87 -28.23 -17.20
CA LEU A 247 11.73 -27.13 -16.24
C LEU A 247 13.00 -26.96 -15.38
N GLU A 248 13.26 -25.73 -14.91
CA GLU A 248 14.27 -25.53 -13.87
C GLU A 248 13.83 -26.28 -12.62
N LYS A 249 14.69 -27.18 -12.12
CA LYS A 249 14.38 -27.93 -10.90
C LYS A 249 14.15 -26.97 -9.73
N PRO A 250 13.05 -27.14 -8.97
CA PRO A 250 12.80 -26.31 -7.80
C PRO A 250 13.91 -26.51 -6.78
N ARG A 251 14.16 -25.49 -5.95
CA ARG A 251 15.16 -25.54 -4.87
C ARG A 251 14.54 -25.80 -3.49
N VAL A 252 13.24 -26.05 -3.47
CA VAL A 252 12.40 -26.09 -2.28
C VAL A 252 11.78 -27.47 -2.19
N ASP A 253 12.00 -28.15 -1.07
CA ASP A 253 11.39 -29.45 -0.78
C ASP A 253 9.97 -29.29 -0.22
N ASN A 254 9.24 -30.40 -0.06
CA ASN A 254 7.86 -30.39 0.47
C ASN A 254 7.73 -29.60 1.78
N GLN A 255 8.65 -29.83 2.72
CA GLN A 255 8.59 -29.19 4.03
C GLN A 255 8.87 -27.70 3.94
N SER A 256 9.81 -27.29 3.10
CA SER A 256 10.14 -25.90 2.85
C SER A 256 8.98 -25.20 2.13
N MET A 257 8.33 -25.83 1.16
CA MET A 257 7.14 -25.28 0.49
C MET A 257 6.00 -25.03 1.49
N LEU A 258 5.71 -25.99 2.37
CA LEU A 258 4.73 -25.79 3.46
C LEU A 258 5.18 -24.69 4.42
N ASN A 259 6.46 -24.64 4.78
CA ASN A 259 7.01 -23.63 5.68
C ASN A 259 7.16 -22.24 5.03
N TYR A 260 6.79 -22.05 3.76
CA TYR A 260 6.88 -20.77 3.06
C TYR A 260 6.18 -19.66 3.83
N ALA A 261 4.88 -19.84 4.05
CA ALA A 261 4.01 -18.92 4.77
C ALA A 261 3.37 -19.65 5.98
N LYS A 262 4.19 -20.35 6.77
CA LYS A 262 3.71 -21.00 8.00
C LYS A 262 3.18 -19.93 8.96
N LEU A 263 2.01 -20.17 9.52
CA LEU A 263 1.35 -19.31 10.49
C LEU A 263 1.59 -19.85 11.91
N PRO A 264 1.32 -19.05 12.96
CA PRO A 264 1.23 -19.56 14.32
C PRO A 264 0.19 -20.70 14.46
N ASN A 265 0.24 -21.40 15.60
CA ASN A 265 -0.72 -22.44 15.98
C ASN A 265 -0.87 -23.58 14.95
N GLU A 266 0.27 -24.03 14.41
CA GLU A 266 0.37 -25.21 13.52
C GLU A 266 -0.46 -25.07 12.23
N LYS A 267 -0.57 -23.84 11.73
CA LYS A 267 -1.27 -23.51 10.50
C LYS A 267 -0.30 -23.14 9.37
N TYR A 268 -0.75 -23.30 8.13
CA TYR A 268 0.02 -23.04 6.93
C TYR A 268 -0.83 -22.26 5.93
N LEU A 269 -0.37 -21.09 5.50
CA LEU A 269 -1.02 -20.34 4.44
C LEU A 269 -0.57 -20.86 3.07
N LEU A 270 -1.53 -21.30 2.26
CA LEU A 270 -1.30 -21.65 0.86
C LEU A 270 -1.44 -20.41 -0.02
N ASN A 271 -0.29 -19.89 -0.42
CA ASN A 271 -0.12 -18.84 -1.41
C ASN A 271 1.20 -19.10 -2.16
N TRP A 272 1.29 -20.26 -2.83
CA TRP A 272 2.57 -20.78 -3.32
C TRP A 272 2.81 -20.39 -4.79
N PRO A 273 3.85 -19.58 -5.09
CA PRO A 273 4.04 -19.04 -6.44
C PRO A 273 4.69 -20.01 -7.42
N LEU A 274 5.35 -21.07 -6.93
CA LEU A 274 6.09 -22.01 -7.78
C LEU A 274 5.17 -23.18 -8.15
N HIS A 275 4.51 -23.08 -9.31
CA HIS A 275 3.59 -24.12 -9.79
C HIS A 275 2.50 -24.50 -8.77
N GLY A 276 2.08 -23.55 -7.92
CA GLY A 276 1.04 -23.75 -6.92
C GLY A 276 -0.32 -23.24 -7.38
N ASN A 277 -1.01 -22.55 -6.47
CA ASN A 277 -2.42 -22.16 -6.60
C ASN A 277 -2.68 -20.80 -7.26
N ASP A 278 -1.70 -20.26 -7.99
CA ASP A 278 -1.91 -19.09 -8.86
C ASP A 278 -2.75 -19.47 -10.09
N ILE A 279 -3.59 -18.55 -10.56
CA ILE A 279 -4.36 -18.70 -11.80
C ILE A 279 -4.43 -17.37 -12.56
N TYR A 280 -4.32 -17.45 -13.88
CA TYR A 280 -4.63 -16.31 -14.75
C TYR A 280 -6.15 -16.22 -14.96
N LEU A 281 -6.78 -15.17 -14.42
CA LEU A 281 -8.19 -14.85 -14.63
C LEU A 281 -8.41 -13.35 -14.75
N ASP A 282 -8.73 -12.88 -15.95
CA ASP A 282 -9.08 -11.48 -16.18
C ASP A 282 -10.53 -11.19 -15.79
N VAL A 283 -10.72 -10.81 -14.53
CA VAL A 283 -12.04 -10.49 -13.95
C VAL A 283 -12.27 -8.99 -13.79
N ILE A 284 -11.31 -8.16 -14.22
CA ILE A 284 -11.33 -6.72 -13.92
C ILE A 284 -12.58 -6.07 -14.53
N GLU A 285 -12.89 -6.35 -15.80
CA GLU A 285 -13.99 -5.68 -16.52
C GLU A 285 -15.37 -6.32 -16.34
N MET A 286 -15.43 -7.48 -15.70
CA MET A 286 -16.66 -8.21 -15.40
C MET A 286 -17.53 -7.50 -14.36
N SER A 287 -18.84 -7.74 -14.41
CA SER A 287 -19.79 -7.40 -13.35
C SER A 287 -19.59 -8.28 -12.10
N HIS A 288 -20.13 -7.86 -10.95
CA HIS A 288 -20.04 -8.63 -9.70
C HIS A 288 -20.55 -10.08 -9.85
N ALA A 289 -21.67 -10.29 -10.56
CA ALA A 289 -22.23 -11.61 -10.80
C ALA A 289 -21.32 -12.49 -11.67
N GLU A 290 -20.76 -11.93 -12.74
CA GLU A 290 -19.81 -12.65 -13.62
C GLU A 290 -18.51 -12.99 -12.87
N ARG A 291 -18.00 -12.07 -12.04
CA ARG A 291 -16.82 -12.31 -11.20
C ARG A 291 -17.07 -13.47 -10.23
N ALA A 292 -18.22 -13.50 -9.56
CA ALA A 292 -18.56 -14.57 -8.63
C ALA A 292 -18.48 -15.95 -9.30
N VAL A 293 -18.98 -16.07 -10.54
CA VAL A 293 -18.90 -17.30 -11.33
C VAL A 293 -17.46 -17.61 -11.76
N ALA A 294 -16.72 -16.60 -12.24
CA ALA A 294 -15.35 -16.79 -12.72
C ALA A 294 -14.39 -17.23 -11.60
N LEU A 295 -14.56 -16.69 -10.39
CA LEU A 295 -13.68 -16.94 -9.23
C LEU A 295 -13.82 -18.35 -8.65
N GLU A 296 -14.90 -19.07 -8.96
CA GLU A 296 -15.02 -20.50 -8.60
C GLU A 296 -13.91 -21.34 -9.29
N LYS A 297 -13.41 -20.91 -10.45
CA LYS A 297 -12.24 -21.55 -11.10
C LYS A 297 -10.97 -21.41 -10.26
N ALA A 298 -10.76 -20.26 -9.62
CA ALA A 298 -9.61 -20.03 -8.76
C ALA A 298 -9.69 -20.87 -7.48
N LYS A 299 -10.88 -20.96 -6.87
CA LYS A 299 -11.12 -21.86 -5.74
C LYS A 299 -10.86 -23.32 -6.10
N ALA A 300 -11.29 -23.75 -7.28
CA ALA A 300 -11.07 -25.12 -7.75
C ALA A 300 -9.57 -25.46 -7.88
N VAL A 301 -8.75 -24.55 -8.43
CA VAL A 301 -7.28 -24.72 -8.46
C VAL A 301 -6.73 -24.89 -7.04
N THR A 302 -7.14 -24.04 -6.10
CA THR A 302 -6.68 -24.13 -4.70
C THR A 302 -7.07 -25.45 -4.05
N LEU A 303 -8.30 -25.92 -4.25
CA LEU A 303 -8.74 -27.22 -3.70
C LEU A 303 -7.97 -28.38 -4.34
N ARG A 304 -7.69 -28.34 -5.65
CA ARG A 304 -6.81 -29.32 -6.29
C ARG A 304 -5.39 -29.30 -5.69
N PHE A 305 -4.86 -28.13 -5.37
CA PHE A 305 -3.55 -28.02 -4.73
C PHE A 305 -3.55 -28.57 -3.29
N VAL A 306 -4.63 -28.34 -2.53
CA VAL A 306 -4.82 -28.97 -1.21
C VAL A 306 -4.85 -30.49 -1.34
N TYR A 307 -5.62 -31.02 -2.28
CA TYR A 307 -5.69 -32.47 -2.53
C TYR A 307 -4.33 -33.04 -2.94
N PHE A 308 -3.59 -32.35 -3.82
CA PHE A 308 -2.22 -32.69 -4.20
C PHE A 308 -1.28 -32.82 -3.00
N ILE A 309 -1.29 -31.84 -2.08
CA ILE A 309 -0.49 -31.88 -0.85
C ILE A 309 -0.84 -33.11 0.00
N GLN A 310 -2.12 -33.45 0.09
CA GLN A 310 -2.59 -34.56 0.92
C GLN A 310 -2.26 -35.94 0.31
N HIS A 311 -2.35 -36.07 -1.02
CA HIS A 311 -2.29 -37.35 -1.72
C HIS A 311 -0.93 -37.63 -2.37
N GLU A 312 -0.35 -36.68 -3.10
CA GLU A 312 0.95 -36.87 -3.77
C GLU A 312 2.11 -36.61 -2.81
N LEU A 313 1.98 -35.59 -1.95
CA LEU A 313 3.02 -35.27 -0.97
C LEU A 313 2.82 -35.99 0.38
N GLY A 314 1.67 -36.67 0.57
CA GLY A 314 1.40 -37.57 1.69
C GLY A 314 0.94 -36.90 3.00
N TYR A 315 0.61 -35.61 2.99
CA TYR A 315 0.25 -34.85 4.19
C TYR A 315 -1.24 -34.94 4.55
N LYS A 316 -1.75 -36.15 4.78
CA LYS A 316 -3.18 -36.39 5.08
C LYS A 316 -3.69 -35.71 6.35
N ASN A 317 -2.81 -35.39 7.28
CA ASN A 317 -3.12 -34.69 8.52
C ASN A 317 -3.33 -33.17 8.34
N LEU A 318 -2.95 -32.61 7.20
CA LEU A 318 -3.16 -31.19 6.90
C LEU A 318 -4.53 -31.04 6.24
N GLY A 319 -5.47 -30.41 6.96
CA GLY A 319 -6.83 -30.14 6.48
C GLY A 319 -7.12 -28.65 6.43
N LEU A 320 -8.14 -28.23 5.67
CA LEU A 320 -8.63 -26.85 5.71
C LEU A 320 -8.99 -26.45 7.15
N ALA A 321 -8.54 -25.28 7.58
CA ALA A 321 -8.74 -24.80 8.93
C ALA A 321 -10.21 -24.39 9.17
N GLU A 322 -10.88 -25.10 10.06
CA GLU A 322 -12.31 -24.93 10.38
C GLU A 322 -12.58 -23.64 11.20
N ASP A 323 -11.54 -23.00 11.71
CA ASP A 323 -11.60 -21.84 12.61
C ASP A 323 -11.10 -20.52 11.99
N GLU A 324 -10.81 -20.50 10.68
CA GLU A 324 -10.23 -19.33 10.01
C GLU A 324 -11.25 -18.47 9.26
N PHE A 325 -11.94 -19.04 8.27
CA PHE A 325 -12.86 -18.28 7.42
C PHE A 325 -14.31 -18.67 7.69
N PRO A 326 -15.25 -17.70 7.77
CA PRO A 326 -16.66 -17.98 8.04
C PRO A 326 -17.41 -18.39 6.76
N THR A 327 -16.73 -19.02 5.81
CA THR A 327 -17.27 -19.46 4.52
C THR A 327 -17.56 -20.96 4.58
N LYS A 328 -18.53 -21.41 3.76
CA LYS A 328 -18.92 -22.82 3.73
C LYS A 328 -17.80 -23.73 3.21
N ASP A 329 -16.97 -23.21 2.31
CA ASP A 329 -15.84 -23.90 1.70
C ASP A 329 -14.54 -23.75 2.50
N LEU A 330 -14.56 -23.04 3.64
CA LEU A 330 -13.40 -22.72 4.48
C LEU A 330 -12.29 -21.95 3.74
N LEU A 331 -12.61 -21.33 2.60
CA LEU A 331 -11.71 -20.47 1.84
C LEU A 331 -11.95 -18.99 2.17
N PRO A 332 -11.00 -18.09 1.87
CA PRO A 332 -11.17 -16.65 2.08
C PRO A 332 -12.46 -16.05 1.50
N LEU A 333 -12.91 -14.93 2.05
CA LEU A 333 -14.12 -14.22 1.63
C LEU A 333 -13.98 -13.61 0.22
N ILE A 334 -12.75 -13.26 -0.18
CA ILE A 334 -12.40 -12.72 -1.49
C ILE A 334 -11.07 -13.34 -1.96
N PRO A 335 -10.76 -13.37 -3.26
CA PRO A 335 -9.43 -13.75 -3.73
C PRO A 335 -8.40 -12.65 -3.43
N TYR A 336 -7.13 -13.02 -3.52
CA TYR A 336 -6.04 -12.06 -3.61
C TYR A 336 -5.89 -11.53 -5.03
N HIS A 337 -6.46 -10.34 -5.28
CA HIS A 337 -6.21 -9.59 -6.51
C HIS A 337 -4.86 -8.86 -6.43
N ARG A 338 -3.89 -9.26 -7.26
CA ARG A 338 -2.61 -8.54 -7.40
C ARG A 338 -2.76 -7.26 -8.21
N GLU A 339 -3.56 -7.30 -9.27
CA GLU A 339 -3.77 -6.19 -10.19
C GLU A 339 -5.25 -5.83 -10.32
N GLY A 340 -5.51 -4.53 -10.43
CA GLY A 340 -6.80 -3.95 -10.74
C GLY A 340 -6.64 -2.81 -11.73
N ARG A 341 -7.67 -1.98 -11.87
CA ARG A 341 -7.57 -0.73 -12.63
C ARG A 341 -6.61 0.24 -11.94
N ARG A 342 -5.79 0.95 -12.70
CA ARG A 342 -4.88 2.00 -12.20
C ARG A 342 -5.33 3.37 -12.67
N MET A 343 -5.67 4.26 -11.76
CA MET A 343 -6.19 5.59 -12.08
C MET A 343 -5.20 6.40 -12.91
N GLN A 344 -5.70 7.21 -13.85
CA GLN A 344 -4.91 8.31 -14.42
C GLN A 344 -4.95 9.54 -13.49
N GLY A 345 -4.01 9.58 -12.56
CA GLY A 345 -3.91 10.59 -11.50
C GLY A 345 -3.16 11.85 -11.90
N ALA A 346 -3.13 12.82 -10.99
CA ALA A 346 -2.39 14.07 -11.13
C ALA A 346 -0.89 13.83 -11.37
N VAL A 347 -0.36 12.77 -10.75
CA VAL A 347 0.99 12.25 -10.95
C VAL A 347 0.92 10.79 -11.38
N ARG A 348 1.83 10.35 -12.26
CA ARG A 348 2.05 8.94 -12.61
C ARG A 348 3.37 8.49 -12.01
N PHE A 349 3.34 7.55 -11.08
CA PHE A 349 4.55 7.04 -10.42
C PHE A 349 5.09 5.81 -11.16
N THR A 350 6.26 5.97 -11.78
CA THR A 350 7.00 4.97 -12.55
C THR A 350 8.35 4.63 -11.90
N MET A 351 9.02 3.56 -12.36
CA MET A 351 10.33 3.13 -11.84
C MET A 351 11.41 4.22 -11.86
N ARG A 352 11.36 5.15 -12.82
CA ARG A 352 12.30 6.28 -12.89
C ARG A 352 12.38 7.06 -11.58
N HIS A 353 11.25 7.21 -10.88
CA HIS A 353 11.18 7.92 -9.60
C HIS A 353 11.68 7.08 -8.42
N ILE A 354 11.88 5.78 -8.61
CA ILE A 354 12.41 4.85 -7.61
C ILE A 354 13.92 4.69 -7.81
N ASP A 355 14.36 4.39 -9.04
CA ASP A 355 15.77 4.10 -9.34
C ASP A 355 16.68 5.31 -9.24
N ALA A 356 16.18 6.48 -9.65
CA ALA A 356 16.95 7.72 -9.59
C ALA A 356 16.05 8.92 -9.19
N PRO A 357 15.58 8.96 -7.93
CA PRO A 357 14.61 9.94 -7.44
C PRO A 357 15.11 11.39 -7.55
N TYR A 358 16.42 11.60 -7.66
CA TYR A 358 17.05 12.92 -7.64
C TYR A 358 17.54 13.43 -9.00
N THR A 359 17.36 12.66 -10.10
CA THR A 359 17.98 12.98 -11.40
C THR A 359 16.98 13.30 -12.50
N TYR A 360 15.84 12.62 -12.55
CA TYR A 360 14.79 12.91 -13.52
C TYR A 360 14.03 14.14 -13.03
N GLY A 361 13.98 15.23 -13.81
CA GLY A 361 13.58 16.59 -13.43
C GLY A 361 12.19 16.82 -12.79
N THR A 362 11.50 15.79 -12.32
CA THR A 362 10.33 15.87 -11.44
C THR A 362 10.70 15.33 -10.04
N PRO A 363 10.90 16.19 -9.03
CA PRO A 363 11.37 15.80 -7.70
C PRO A 363 10.25 15.21 -6.82
N LEU A 364 9.58 14.16 -7.30
CA LEU A 364 8.42 13.55 -6.63
C LEU A 364 8.72 13.01 -5.22
N TYR A 365 9.99 12.67 -4.94
CA TYR A 365 10.43 12.26 -3.59
C TYR A 365 10.09 13.31 -2.52
N ARG A 366 9.95 14.60 -2.89
CA ARG A 366 9.56 15.66 -1.96
C ARG A 366 8.10 15.55 -1.50
N THR A 367 7.28 14.82 -2.25
CA THR A 367 5.82 14.68 -2.05
C THR A 367 5.41 13.34 -1.43
N GLY A 368 6.37 12.56 -0.93
CA GLY A 368 6.13 11.24 -0.35
C GLY A 368 5.13 11.25 0.81
N ILE A 369 4.21 10.28 0.83
CA ILE A 369 3.19 10.11 1.87
C ILE A 369 3.11 8.70 2.47
N SER A 370 3.76 7.73 1.84
CA SER A 370 3.90 6.36 2.32
C SER A 370 5.22 5.79 1.79
N VAL A 371 5.64 4.63 2.29
CA VAL A 371 6.91 3.99 1.92
C VAL A 371 6.74 2.51 1.61
N GLY A 372 7.55 2.02 0.67
CA GLY A 372 7.67 0.61 0.31
C GLY A 372 9.14 0.20 0.19
N ASP A 373 9.43 -1.06 0.48
CA ASP A 373 10.78 -1.63 0.51
C ASP A 373 10.82 -3.07 -0.05
N TYR A 374 9.80 -3.47 -0.81
CA TYR A 374 9.79 -4.76 -1.49
C TYR A 374 10.26 -4.62 -2.95
N PRO A 375 10.95 -5.61 -3.54
CA PRO A 375 11.24 -5.60 -4.98
C PRO A 375 9.95 -5.51 -5.81
N ILE A 376 10.11 -5.21 -7.08
CA ILE A 376 9.00 -5.36 -8.02
C ILE A 376 8.78 -6.85 -8.19
N ASP A 377 7.57 -7.31 -7.89
CA ASP A 377 7.20 -8.71 -7.96
C ASP A 377 5.96 -8.86 -8.84
N HIS A 378 6.14 -9.43 -10.03
CA HIS A 378 5.06 -9.66 -11.00
C HIS A 378 4.82 -11.16 -11.15
N HIS A 379 3.57 -11.56 -10.96
CA HIS A 379 3.14 -12.95 -11.18
C HIS A 379 2.46 -13.07 -12.53
N HIS A 380 3.10 -13.78 -13.45
CA HIS A 380 2.62 -13.97 -14.82
C HIS A 380 2.87 -15.39 -15.35
N LYS A 381 3.23 -16.33 -14.47
CA LYS A 381 3.62 -17.69 -14.84
C LYS A 381 2.47 -18.49 -15.45
N LYS A 382 1.22 -18.08 -15.22
CA LYS A 382 0.03 -18.73 -15.80
C LYS A 382 -0.40 -18.13 -17.14
N ASN A 383 0.33 -17.15 -17.68
CA ASN A 383 0.14 -16.63 -19.03
C ASN A 383 1.49 -16.51 -19.77
N ALA A 384 1.74 -17.42 -20.72
CA ALA A 384 3.00 -17.46 -21.48
C ALA A 384 3.22 -16.24 -22.40
N GLU A 385 2.17 -15.47 -22.73
CA GLU A 385 2.28 -14.23 -23.51
C GLU A 385 2.82 -13.06 -22.68
N ALA A 386 2.83 -13.20 -21.36
CA ALA A 386 3.34 -12.18 -20.45
C ALA A 386 4.87 -12.26 -20.29
N PRO A 387 5.55 -11.15 -19.99
CA PRO A 387 6.97 -11.13 -19.68
C PRO A 387 7.28 -11.96 -18.42
N GLN A 388 8.23 -12.88 -18.53
CA GLN A 388 8.61 -13.79 -17.44
C GLN A 388 9.83 -13.31 -16.63
N HIS A 389 10.41 -12.15 -16.97
CA HIS A 389 11.64 -11.61 -16.34
C HIS A 389 11.40 -10.52 -15.29
N LEU A 390 10.14 -10.26 -14.92
CA LEU A 390 9.75 -9.20 -13.98
C LEU A 390 9.52 -9.68 -12.54
N GLU A 391 9.74 -10.97 -12.27
CA GLU A 391 9.71 -11.55 -10.93
C GLU A 391 10.93 -11.06 -10.12
N PHE A 392 10.71 -10.49 -8.94
CA PHE A 392 11.74 -9.92 -8.04
C PHE A 392 12.72 -8.93 -8.69
N TYR A 393 12.25 -8.06 -9.59
CA TYR A 393 13.08 -7.03 -10.20
C TYR A 393 13.61 -6.05 -9.12
N PRO A 394 14.94 -5.84 -9.05
CA PRO A 394 15.56 -5.09 -7.96
C PRO A 394 15.34 -3.58 -8.10
N VAL A 395 14.86 -2.96 -7.03
CA VAL A 395 14.72 -1.50 -6.88
C VAL A 395 15.14 -1.09 -5.47
N PRO A 396 15.51 0.17 -5.18
CA PRO A 396 15.65 0.64 -3.79
C PRO A 396 14.29 0.77 -3.10
N SER A 397 14.29 0.98 -1.76
CA SER A 397 13.06 1.40 -1.09
C SER A 397 12.66 2.80 -1.55
N PHE A 398 11.37 3.09 -1.54
CA PHE A 398 10.82 4.29 -2.16
C PHE A 398 9.73 4.92 -1.29
N ASN A 399 9.41 6.18 -1.59
CA ASN A 399 8.21 6.82 -1.09
C ASN A 399 7.19 7.05 -2.22
N VAL A 400 5.90 6.88 -1.91
CA VAL A 400 4.81 7.07 -2.87
C VAL A 400 4.36 8.54 -2.84
N PRO A 401 4.30 9.24 -3.99
CA PRO A 401 3.97 10.66 -4.03
C PRO A 401 2.47 10.92 -3.86
N LEU A 402 2.08 12.01 -3.18
CA LEU A 402 0.67 12.36 -2.89
C LEU A 402 -0.23 12.36 -4.14
N GLY A 403 0.28 12.84 -5.27
CA GLY A 403 -0.48 13.01 -6.51
C GLY A 403 -1.03 11.72 -7.12
N VAL A 404 -0.54 10.55 -6.70
CA VAL A 404 -1.04 9.27 -7.23
C VAL A 404 -2.46 8.95 -6.79
N MET A 405 -2.92 9.54 -5.69
CA MET A 405 -4.25 9.29 -5.11
C MET A 405 -5.32 10.25 -5.65
N ILE A 406 -4.92 11.30 -6.39
CA ILE A 406 -5.80 12.38 -6.82
C ILE A 406 -6.08 12.25 -8.33
N PRO A 407 -7.34 12.12 -8.79
CA PRO A 407 -7.66 12.08 -10.21
C PRO A 407 -7.45 13.45 -10.88
N LYS A 408 -7.06 13.46 -12.16
CA LYS A 408 -6.93 14.71 -12.95
C LYS A 408 -8.26 15.42 -13.19
N GLN A 409 -9.33 14.66 -13.42
CA GLN A 409 -10.58 15.19 -14.00
C GLN A 409 -11.76 15.22 -13.02
N ALA A 410 -11.73 14.37 -11.99
CA ALA A 410 -12.81 14.28 -11.01
C ALA A 410 -12.52 15.11 -9.76
N LYS A 411 -13.57 15.72 -9.20
CA LYS A 411 -13.49 16.48 -7.94
C LYS A 411 -14.06 15.64 -6.80
N ASN A 412 -13.54 15.88 -5.60
CA ASN A 412 -13.99 15.28 -4.34
C ASN A 412 -13.83 13.76 -4.27
N PHE A 413 -12.79 13.28 -4.92
CA PHE A 413 -12.52 11.85 -5.05
C PHE A 413 -11.06 11.54 -4.77
N ILE A 414 -10.83 10.41 -4.12
CA ILE A 414 -9.50 9.91 -3.77
C ILE A 414 -9.49 8.40 -4.05
N VAL A 415 -8.40 7.87 -4.57
CA VAL A 415 -8.17 6.42 -4.63
C VAL A 415 -7.25 6.03 -3.48
N ALA A 416 -7.71 5.10 -2.64
CA ALA A 416 -7.12 4.79 -1.33
C ALA A 416 -6.71 3.31 -1.18
N GLU A 417 -6.60 2.58 -2.29
CA GLU A 417 -6.26 1.16 -2.35
C GLU A 417 -5.30 0.93 -3.54
N LYS A 418 -5.08 -0.31 -4.00
CA LYS A 418 -4.17 -0.66 -5.11
C LYS A 418 -4.36 0.14 -6.42
N GLY A 419 -5.52 0.75 -6.65
CA GLY A 419 -5.86 1.45 -7.89
C GLY A 419 -5.23 2.84 -8.08
N ILE A 420 -4.25 3.23 -7.27
CA ILE A 420 -3.52 4.51 -7.41
C ILE A 420 -2.81 4.65 -8.77
N SER A 421 -2.44 5.88 -9.13
CA SER A 421 -1.80 6.22 -10.41
C SER A 421 -0.31 5.85 -10.47
N VAL A 422 -0.05 4.57 -10.76
CA VAL A 422 1.28 3.96 -10.92
C VAL A 422 1.38 3.26 -12.27
N SER A 423 2.58 3.07 -12.82
CA SER A 423 2.76 2.12 -13.94
C SER A 423 2.41 0.70 -13.50
N ASN A 424 2.06 -0.17 -14.45
CA ASN A 424 1.91 -1.60 -14.19
C ASN A 424 3.16 -2.18 -13.51
N ILE A 425 4.34 -1.75 -13.94
CA ILE A 425 5.60 -2.20 -13.37
C ILE A 425 5.71 -1.84 -11.88
N VAL A 426 5.47 -0.58 -11.52
CA VAL A 426 5.50 -0.11 -10.14
C VAL A 426 4.33 -0.65 -9.30
N ASN A 427 3.22 -1.05 -9.91
CA ASN A 427 2.14 -1.73 -9.21
C ASN A 427 2.63 -3.00 -8.50
N GLY A 428 3.58 -3.73 -9.10
CA GLY A 428 4.20 -4.93 -8.52
C GLY A 428 4.93 -4.73 -7.19
N THR A 429 5.20 -3.48 -6.79
CA THR A 429 5.77 -3.17 -5.45
C THR A 429 4.88 -2.24 -4.61
N THR A 430 4.05 -1.41 -5.22
CA THR A 430 3.12 -0.54 -4.47
C THR A 430 1.89 -1.28 -3.96
N ARG A 431 1.55 -2.44 -4.53
CA ARG A 431 0.39 -3.26 -4.13
C ARG A 431 0.55 -3.96 -2.78
N LEU A 432 1.75 -4.01 -2.20
CA LEU A 432 2.02 -4.77 -0.98
C LEU A 432 1.31 -4.18 0.24
N GLN A 433 0.88 -5.05 1.13
CA GLN A 433 -0.02 -4.76 2.24
C GLN A 433 0.41 -3.53 3.05
N PRO A 434 1.68 -3.40 3.49
CA PRO A 434 2.06 -2.27 4.31
C PRO A 434 2.07 -0.95 3.52
N CYS A 435 2.48 -0.99 2.24
CA CYS A 435 2.50 0.19 1.37
C CYS A 435 1.07 0.69 1.12
N VAL A 436 0.16 -0.22 0.78
CA VAL A 436 -1.29 0.06 0.62
C VAL A 436 -1.88 0.63 1.90
N MET A 437 -1.57 0.06 3.06
CA MET A 437 -2.09 0.53 4.35
C MET A 437 -1.65 1.96 4.65
N LEU A 438 -0.38 2.26 4.42
CA LEU A 438 0.18 3.60 4.62
C LEU A 438 -0.38 4.61 3.62
N THR A 439 -0.57 4.22 2.36
CA THR A 439 -1.25 5.04 1.35
C THR A 439 -2.70 5.31 1.76
N GLY A 440 -3.40 4.30 2.28
CA GLY A 440 -4.74 4.47 2.86
C GLY A 440 -4.75 5.45 4.04
N GLN A 441 -3.80 5.35 4.96
CA GLN A 441 -3.63 6.33 6.04
C GLN A 441 -3.49 7.76 5.47
N ALA A 442 -2.65 7.95 4.45
CA ALA A 442 -2.49 9.24 3.78
C ALA A 442 -3.77 9.74 3.09
N ALA A 443 -4.54 8.85 2.46
CA ALA A 443 -5.85 9.19 1.90
C ALA A 443 -6.82 9.69 2.98
N GLY A 444 -6.82 9.05 4.16
CA GLY A 444 -7.57 9.49 5.34
C GLY A 444 -7.22 10.90 5.78
N VAL A 445 -5.92 11.21 5.86
CA VAL A 445 -5.42 12.58 6.14
C VAL A 445 -5.90 13.57 5.09
N LEU A 446 -5.74 13.23 3.82
CA LEU A 446 -6.09 14.11 2.69
C LEU A 446 -7.58 14.47 2.69
N ALA A 447 -8.47 13.50 2.92
CA ALA A 447 -9.90 13.78 3.03
C ALA A 447 -10.26 14.58 4.27
N ALA A 448 -9.64 14.28 5.42
CA ALA A 448 -9.92 15.01 6.64
C ALA A 448 -9.58 16.50 6.49
N LEU A 449 -8.39 16.80 5.95
CA LEU A 449 -7.98 18.17 5.64
C LEU A 449 -8.89 18.83 4.60
N SER A 450 -9.31 18.09 3.57
CA SER A 450 -10.26 18.59 2.55
C SER A 450 -11.58 19.03 3.18
N VAL A 451 -12.12 18.25 4.11
CA VAL A 451 -13.35 18.57 4.83
C VAL A 451 -13.15 19.76 5.78
N GLN A 452 -12.10 19.74 6.58
CA GLN A 452 -11.81 20.79 7.58
C GLN A 452 -11.56 22.15 6.93
N GLN A 453 -10.90 22.17 5.78
CA GLN A 453 -10.60 23.40 5.03
C GLN A 453 -11.68 23.74 3.98
N ASN A 454 -12.76 22.94 3.93
CA ASN A 454 -13.86 23.08 2.97
C ASN A 454 -13.37 23.25 1.51
N THR A 455 -12.43 22.39 1.11
CA THR A 455 -11.75 22.46 -0.18
C THR A 455 -11.67 21.08 -0.84
N THR A 456 -11.09 21.00 -2.03
CA THR A 456 -10.92 19.73 -2.75
C THR A 456 -9.57 19.07 -2.41
N PRO A 457 -9.45 17.73 -2.56
CA PRO A 457 -8.17 17.04 -2.33
C PRO A 457 -7.00 17.63 -3.13
N ALA A 458 -7.24 18.07 -4.37
CA ALA A 458 -6.21 18.67 -5.23
C ALA A 458 -5.66 20.02 -4.73
N GLN A 459 -6.36 20.69 -3.80
CA GLN A 459 -6.00 22.00 -3.27
C GLN A 459 -5.35 21.92 -1.88
N ILE A 460 -5.27 20.73 -1.28
CA ILE A 460 -4.61 20.54 0.00
C ILE A 460 -3.08 20.59 -0.18
N SER A 461 -2.41 21.35 0.68
CA SER A 461 -0.95 21.41 0.71
C SER A 461 -0.33 20.03 0.99
N VAL A 462 0.66 19.65 0.17
CA VAL A 462 1.47 18.46 0.37
C VAL A 462 2.11 18.46 1.76
N ARG A 463 2.63 19.61 2.20
CA ARG A 463 3.27 19.76 3.52
C ARG A 463 2.28 19.60 4.67
N ALA A 464 1.02 20.00 4.50
CA ALA A 464 -0.02 19.77 5.50
C ALA A 464 -0.31 18.27 5.68
N VAL A 465 -0.39 17.52 4.58
CA VAL A 465 -0.59 16.05 4.62
C VAL A 465 0.61 15.38 5.30
N GLN A 466 1.82 15.69 4.84
CA GLN A 466 3.06 15.13 5.41
C GLN A 466 3.21 15.48 6.90
N GLY A 467 2.88 16.70 7.30
CA GLY A 467 2.91 17.12 8.70
C GLY A 467 1.97 16.30 9.59
N ALA A 468 0.74 16.05 9.13
CA ALA A 468 -0.22 15.20 9.86
C ALA A 468 0.24 13.73 9.92
N LEU A 469 0.83 13.20 8.85
CA LEU A 469 1.43 11.86 8.84
C LEU A 469 2.58 11.74 9.84
N LEU A 470 3.49 12.71 9.87
CA LEU A 470 4.63 12.74 10.79
C LEU A 470 4.21 12.83 12.27
N GLN A 471 3.07 13.44 12.59
CA GLN A 471 2.50 13.42 13.96
C GLN A 471 2.19 11.99 14.43
N SER A 472 1.77 11.12 13.51
CA SER A 472 1.57 9.68 13.76
C SER A 472 2.85 8.84 13.58
N LYS A 473 4.01 9.49 13.45
CA LYS A 473 5.30 8.85 13.16
C LYS A 473 5.29 8.00 11.86
N ALA A 474 4.44 8.36 10.91
CA ALA A 474 4.51 7.78 9.57
C ALA A 474 5.74 8.33 8.82
N TYR A 475 6.38 7.46 8.04
CA TYR A 475 7.51 7.79 7.20
C TYR A 475 7.03 8.48 5.93
N ILE A 476 7.67 9.60 5.59
CA ILE A 476 7.51 10.26 4.28
C ILE A 476 8.74 10.06 3.38
N MET A 477 9.86 9.63 3.97
CA MET A 477 11.10 9.20 3.32
C MET A 477 11.46 7.78 3.77
N PRO A 478 11.90 6.87 2.88
CA PRO A 478 12.05 5.44 3.16
C PRO A 478 13.38 5.09 3.86
N TYR A 479 13.78 5.89 4.84
CA TYR A 479 15.07 5.77 5.52
C TYR A 479 15.12 4.57 6.47
N TYR A 480 15.73 3.49 6.00
CA TYR A 480 15.84 2.19 6.66
C TYR A 480 16.51 2.28 8.05
N ASP A 481 17.54 3.11 8.17
CA ASP A 481 18.41 3.25 9.34
C ASP A 481 17.94 4.33 10.33
N VAL A 482 16.76 4.91 10.12
CA VAL A 482 16.19 5.97 10.96
C VAL A 482 14.85 5.53 11.49
N LYS A 483 14.83 5.07 12.75
CA LYS A 483 13.62 4.53 13.40
C LYS A 483 12.77 5.64 14.05
N PRO A 484 11.46 5.44 14.29
CA PRO A 484 10.57 6.48 14.84
C PRO A 484 10.92 6.95 16.24
N TYR A 485 11.65 6.11 16.97
CA TYR A 485 12.16 6.36 18.32
C TYR A 485 13.53 7.06 18.33
N ASN A 486 14.10 7.42 17.17
CA ASN A 486 15.27 8.28 17.09
C ASN A 486 14.86 9.73 17.40
N ASP A 487 15.57 10.42 18.29
CA ASP A 487 15.28 11.80 18.69
C ASP A 487 15.25 12.79 17.51
N HIS A 488 16.02 12.50 16.46
CA HIS A 488 16.09 13.31 15.24
C HIS A 488 15.19 12.79 14.12
N PHE A 489 14.32 11.79 14.35
CA PHE A 489 13.45 11.19 13.31
C PHE A 489 12.70 12.25 12.50
N LEU A 490 12.03 13.19 13.17
CA LEU A 490 11.25 14.22 12.50
C LEU A 490 12.13 15.16 11.67
N ALA A 491 13.29 15.56 12.19
CA ALA A 491 14.23 16.43 11.47
C ALA A 491 14.75 15.73 10.22
N ILE A 492 15.15 14.46 10.35
CA ILE A 492 15.70 13.69 9.25
C ILE A 492 14.65 13.46 8.15
N GLN A 493 13.42 13.11 8.51
CA GLN A 493 12.33 12.92 7.53
C GLN A 493 12.00 14.19 6.76
N GLU A 494 11.85 15.32 7.46
CA GLU A 494 11.52 16.61 6.85
C GLU A 494 12.66 17.16 5.98
N ILE A 495 13.89 17.15 6.47
CA ILE A 495 15.06 17.62 5.69
C ILE A 495 15.38 16.67 4.54
N GLY A 496 15.11 15.38 4.68
CA GLY A 496 15.16 14.43 3.58
C GLY A 496 14.18 14.79 2.45
N ALA A 497 12.96 15.16 2.83
CA ALA A 497 11.90 15.57 1.90
C ALA A 497 12.08 16.96 1.28
N THR A 498 13.11 17.72 1.67
CA THR A 498 13.52 18.94 0.93
C THR A 498 14.55 18.63 -0.15
N GLY A 499 15.32 17.54 0.00
CA GLY A 499 16.44 17.21 -0.87
C GLY A 499 17.77 17.84 -0.45
N ILE A 500 17.83 18.62 0.63
CA ILE A 500 19.09 19.18 1.14
C ILE A 500 20.01 18.06 1.61
N LEU A 501 19.48 17.07 2.33
CA LEU A 501 20.21 15.87 2.73
C LEU A 501 19.56 14.63 2.13
N LYS A 502 20.13 14.17 1.01
CA LYS A 502 19.62 13.03 0.26
C LYS A 502 20.02 11.70 0.90
N GLY A 503 19.14 10.71 0.81
CA GLY A 503 19.46 9.32 1.14
C GLY A 503 20.01 8.56 -0.06
N LYS A 504 20.60 7.39 0.17
CA LYS A 504 21.15 6.51 -0.87
C LYS A 504 20.34 5.22 -0.97
N GLY A 505 19.70 5.01 -2.12
CA GLY A 505 18.99 3.77 -2.44
C GLY A 505 19.94 2.59 -2.64
N VAL A 506 19.59 1.43 -2.10
CA VAL A 506 20.31 0.16 -2.21
C VAL A 506 19.27 -0.96 -2.37
N PRO A 507 19.10 -1.52 -3.58
CA PRO A 507 18.37 -2.78 -3.74
C PRO A 507 19.04 -3.88 -2.91
N PHE A 508 18.28 -4.60 -2.09
CA PHE A 508 18.86 -5.60 -1.19
C PHE A 508 17.91 -6.78 -0.98
N LYS A 509 18.14 -7.86 -1.74
CA LYS A 509 17.35 -9.09 -1.67
C LYS A 509 15.84 -8.76 -1.73
N TRP A 510 15.05 -9.19 -0.74
CA TRP A 510 13.61 -8.94 -0.61
C TRP A 510 13.27 -7.76 0.34
N ALA A 511 14.29 -7.02 0.79
CA ALA A 511 14.14 -5.93 1.74
C ALA A 511 15.00 -4.75 1.28
N ASN A 512 14.49 -4.06 0.26
CA ASN A 512 15.12 -2.91 -0.36
C ASN A 512 15.36 -1.80 0.66
N GLN A 513 16.39 -0.99 0.42
CA GLN A 513 16.85 -0.05 1.43
C GLN A 513 17.07 1.32 0.81
N THR A 514 16.91 2.34 1.64
CA THR A 514 17.41 3.68 1.39
C THR A 514 18.02 4.13 2.70
N TRP A 515 19.30 4.46 2.67
CA TRP A 515 20.07 4.81 3.85
C TRP A 515 20.20 6.32 3.96
N PHE A 516 19.94 6.87 5.15
CA PHE A 516 20.23 8.25 5.45
C PHE A 516 21.64 8.45 6.01
N TYR A 517 22.20 7.44 6.68
CA TYR A 517 23.47 7.47 7.40
C TYR A 517 23.52 8.56 8.48
N PRO A 518 22.69 8.49 9.54
CA PRO A 518 22.52 9.58 10.50
C PRO A 518 23.81 9.93 11.26
N ASP A 519 24.70 8.96 11.47
CA ASP A 519 25.98 9.12 12.18
C ASP A 519 27.18 9.39 11.28
N SER A 520 27.01 9.40 9.95
CA SER A 520 28.10 9.79 9.05
C SER A 520 28.23 11.30 8.97
N THR A 521 29.38 11.74 8.47
CA THR A 521 29.68 13.15 8.20
C THR A 521 29.14 13.55 6.83
N VAL A 522 29.16 14.85 6.55
CA VAL A 522 28.85 15.44 5.24
C VAL A 522 30.02 16.33 4.83
N THR A 523 30.25 16.47 3.53
CA THR A 523 31.29 17.36 3.00
C THR A 523 30.74 18.78 2.84
N GLU A 524 31.61 19.79 2.83
CA GLU A 524 31.19 21.16 2.56
C GLU A 524 30.50 21.27 1.18
N LYS A 525 31.04 20.59 0.16
CA LYS A 525 30.48 20.59 -1.19
C LYS A 525 29.09 19.96 -1.25
N ASP A 526 28.89 18.79 -0.63
CA ASP A 526 27.59 18.12 -0.65
C ASP A 526 26.52 18.97 0.02
N PHE A 527 26.87 19.58 1.16
CA PHE A 527 25.94 20.48 1.85
C PHE A 527 25.65 21.72 1.02
N ALA A 528 26.66 22.33 0.40
CA ALA A 528 26.50 23.48 -0.49
C ALA A 528 25.58 23.17 -1.69
N LEU A 529 25.73 21.99 -2.32
CA LEU A 529 24.86 21.54 -3.39
C LEU A 529 23.41 21.36 -2.93
N GLY A 530 23.21 20.77 -1.74
CA GLY A 530 21.89 20.62 -1.14
C GLY A 530 21.21 21.97 -0.87
N LEU A 531 21.94 22.96 -0.34
CA LEU A 531 21.44 24.32 -0.15
C LEU A 531 21.12 25.01 -1.47
N MET A 532 21.93 24.81 -2.51
CA MET A 532 21.73 25.39 -3.84
C MET A 532 20.45 24.87 -4.52
N GLU A 533 20.08 23.60 -4.32
CA GLU A 533 18.81 23.05 -4.82
C GLU A 533 17.56 23.66 -4.14
N PHE A 534 17.75 24.20 -2.94
CA PHE A 534 16.69 24.86 -2.18
C PHE A 534 16.68 26.38 -2.45
N ASN A 535 17.85 26.99 -2.58
CA ASN A 535 18.02 28.39 -2.95
C ASN A 535 19.15 28.51 -3.99
N SER A 536 18.78 28.71 -5.25
CA SER A 536 19.72 28.81 -6.37
C SER A 536 20.67 30.00 -6.28
N SER A 537 20.43 30.97 -5.38
CA SER A 537 21.37 32.07 -5.13
C SER A 537 22.62 31.63 -4.37
N PHE A 538 22.63 30.41 -3.79
CA PHE A 538 23.78 29.85 -3.09
C PHE A 538 24.79 29.24 -4.07
N ASN A 539 26.02 29.77 -4.13
CA ASN A 539 27.04 29.28 -5.07
C ASN A 539 27.83 28.10 -4.47
N ALA A 540 27.54 26.89 -4.94
CA ALA A 540 28.24 25.67 -4.49
C ALA A 540 29.63 25.44 -5.12
N ASN A 541 30.05 26.23 -6.13
CA ASN A 541 31.30 25.97 -6.87
C ASN A 541 32.57 26.23 -6.06
N ASN A 542 32.49 27.04 -5.00
CA ASN A 542 33.65 27.44 -4.20
C ASN A 542 34.02 26.45 -3.08
N PHE A 543 33.34 25.30 -2.99
CA PHE A 543 33.52 24.33 -1.91
C PHE A 543 34.27 23.08 -2.38
N ASN A 544 35.11 22.51 -1.51
CA ASN A 544 35.89 21.31 -1.79
C ASN A 544 35.09 20.04 -1.44
N ALA A 545 35.08 19.06 -2.34
CA ALA A 545 34.38 17.79 -2.18
C ALA A 545 34.99 16.86 -1.11
N ASN A 546 36.25 17.07 -0.72
CA ASN A 546 36.95 16.21 0.24
C ASN A 546 37.03 16.82 1.65
N THR A 547 36.55 18.06 1.84
CA THR A 547 36.58 18.73 3.14
C THR A 547 35.33 18.37 3.93
N ALA A 548 35.52 17.73 5.09
CA ALA A 548 34.43 17.43 6.01
C ALA A 548 33.85 18.72 6.61
N LEU A 549 32.53 18.80 6.71
CA LEU A 549 31.84 19.96 7.25
C LEU A 549 31.99 20.01 8.78
N THR A 550 32.64 21.05 9.30
CA THR A 550 32.68 21.32 10.75
C THR A 550 31.40 22.02 11.22
N LYS A 551 31.12 21.99 12.52
CA LYS A 551 30.01 22.72 13.14
C LYS A 551 30.12 24.23 12.91
N ALA A 552 31.31 24.80 13.06
CA ALA A 552 31.58 26.21 12.73
C ALA A 552 31.25 26.52 11.27
N ARG A 553 31.70 25.66 10.35
CA ARG A 553 31.44 25.87 8.92
C ARG A 553 29.97 25.70 8.54
N ALA A 554 29.28 24.71 9.13
CA ALA A 554 27.84 24.53 8.98
C ALA A 554 27.08 25.77 9.47
N TYR A 555 27.49 26.34 10.61
CA TYR A 555 26.91 27.57 11.14
C TYR A 555 27.05 28.73 10.15
N GLU A 556 28.26 28.96 9.62
CA GLU A 556 28.51 30.00 8.62
C GLU A 556 27.68 29.83 7.36
N MET A 557 27.63 28.61 6.82
CA MET A 557 26.89 28.29 5.60
C MET A 557 25.38 28.48 5.80
N ILE A 558 24.82 28.03 6.92
CA ILE A 558 23.40 28.22 7.24
C ILE A 558 23.10 29.70 7.47
N ASN A 559 23.95 30.43 8.20
CA ASN A 559 23.77 31.87 8.41
C ASN A 559 23.79 32.66 7.09
N THR A 560 24.68 32.28 6.17
CA THR A 560 24.75 32.88 4.82
C THR A 560 23.51 32.55 4.01
N PHE A 561 23.08 31.29 4.03
CA PHE A 561 21.84 30.86 3.39
C PHE A 561 20.64 31.63 3.92
N VAL A 562 20.56 31.83 5.24
CA VAL A 562 19.54 32.65 5.88
C VAL A 562 19.62 34.09 5.38
N LYS A 563 20.77 34.77 5.45
CA LYS A 563 20.87 36.17 4.99
C LYS A 563 20.49 36.39 3.52
N ASN A 564 20.76 35.40 2.66
CA ASN A 564 20.54 35.52 1.22
C ASN A 564 19.15 35.06 0.74
N TYR A 565 18.33 34.51 1.63
CA TYR A 565 16.96 34.10 1.29
C TYR A 565 15.96 35.20 1.67
N THR A 566 14.95 35.44 0.84
CA THR A 566 13.91 36.42 1.15
C THR A 566 12.92 35.82 2.14
N TRP A 567 13.02 36.23 3.41
CA TRP A 567 12.14 35.77 4.47
C TRP A 567 10.83 36.53 4.44
N ASN A 568 9.71 35.82 4.27
CA ASN A 568 8.39 36.38 4.48
C ASN A 568 8.18 36.69 5.97
N LYS A 569 8.59 37.91 6.35
CA LYS A 569 8.26 38.69 7.56
C LYS A 569 9.19 38.62 8.80
N GLN A 570 10.17 37.71 8.91
CA GLN A 570 11.24 37.81 9.93
C GLN A 570 12.40 36.84 9.68
N ILE A 571 13.65 37.27 9.91
CA ILE A 571 14.84 36.40 9.87
C ILE A 571 14.75 35.42 11.05
N PRO A 572 14.91 34.10 10.83
CA PRO A 572 14.87 33.13 11.90
C PRO A 572 15.93 33.38 12.97
N THR A 573 15.53 33.34 14.24
CA THR A 573 16.45 33.49 15.37
C THR A 573 17.31 32.24 15.52
N ILE A 574 18.61 32.44 15.74
CA ILE A 574 19.56 31.34 15.94
C ILE A 574 19.29 30.66 17.29
N PRO A 575 19.01 29.35 17.34
CA PRO A 575 18.86 28.64 18.61
C PRO A 575 20.13 28.71 19.46
N THR A 576 19.98 28.89 20.77
CA THR A 576 21.11 29.06 21.71
C THR A 576 22.10 27.90 21.67
N PHE A 577 21.62 26.66 21.52
CA PHE A 577 22.48 25.48 21.45
C PHE A 577 23.33 25.43 20.17
N ILE A 578 22.83 25.98 19.06
CA ILE A 578 23.56 26.11 17.80
C ILE A 578 24.59 27.24 17.90
N ASN A 579 24.20 28.38 18.49
CA ASN A 579 25.10 29.52 18.65
C ASN A 579 26.31 29.22 19.55
N LYS A 580 26.17 28.29 20.52
CA LYS A 580 27.28 27.79 21.35
C LYS A 580 28.33 27.01 20.55
N GLU A 581 27.99 26.51 19.37
CA GLU A 581 28.83 25.67 18.52
C GLU A 581 29.44 26.44 17.33
N LYS A 582 29.24 27.76 17.26
CA LYS A 582 29.64 28.60 16.12
C LYS A 582 31.15 28.60 15.81
N ASP A 583 31.98 28.32 16.82
CA ASP A 583 33.45 28.27 16.70
C ASP A 583 33.99 26.83 16.75
N SER A 584 33.11 25.84 16.83
CA SER A 584 33.45 24.42 17.02
C SER A 584 34.01 23.79 15.75
N GLN A 585 35.27 23.32 15.83
CA GLN A 585 35.96 22.63 14.73
C GLN A 585 35.61 21.14 14.62
N GLN A 586 34.71 20.64 15.48
CA GLN A 586 34.23 19.26 15.37
C GLN A 586 33.43 19.07 14.10
N THR A 587 33.64 17.95 13.42
CA THR A 587 32.83 17.56 12.26
C THR A 587 31.38 17.33 12.67
N ILE A 588 30.44 17.91 11.93
CA ILE A 588 29.01 17.75 12.19
C ILE A 588 28.50 16.44 11.56
N LYS A 589 27.69 15.68 12.31
CA LYS A 589 27.00 14.50 11.78
C LYS A 589 25.75 14.90 10.99
N ARG A 590 25.34 14.07 10.05
CA ARG A 590 24.14 14.31 9.23
C ARG A 590 22.86 14.48 10.06
N LYS A 591 22.67 13.70 11.13
CA LYS A 591 21.52 13.85 12.04
C LYS A 591 21.51 15.19 12.79
N GLU A 592 22.68 15.66 13.19
CA GLU A 592 22.84 16.94 13.89
C GLU A 592 22.58 18.10 12.92
N LEU A 593 23.12 18.01 11.70
CA LEU A 593 22.88 19.00 10.66
C LEU A 593 21.40 19.06 10.25
N ALA A 594 20.72 17.92 10.12
CA ALA A 594 19.28 17.88 9.88
C ALA A 594 18.52 18.59 11.01
N ASN A 595 18.90 18.36 12.27
CA ASN A 595 18.31 19.03 13.41
C ASN A 595 18.60 20.54 13.40
N TRP A 596 19.83 20.96 13.07
CA TRP A 596 20.16 22.39 12.94
C TRP A 596 19.32 23.08 11.89
N LEU A 597 19.19 22.49 10.70
CA LEU A 597 18.35 23.01 9.63
C LEU A 597 16.89 23.09 10.07
N LYS A 598 16.35 22.06 10.74
CA LYS A 598 14.97 22.08 11.24
C LYS A 598 14.74 23.15 12.31
N GLN A 599 15.62 23.26 13.29
CA GLN A 599 15.41 24.14 14.46
C GLN A 599 15.73 25.60 14.18
N TRP A 600 16.66 25.87 13.28
CA TRP A 600 17.04 27.24 12.93
C TRP A 600 16.23 27.77 11.75
N VAL A 601 16.05 26.98 10.70
CA VAL A 601 15.52 27.47 9.41
C VAL A 601 14.12 26.88 9.14
N ASP A 602 13.93 25.58 9.36
CA ASP A 602 12.74 24.79 9.01
C ASP A 602 12.36 24.88 7.50
N PRO A 603 13.29 24.54 6.58
CA PRO A 603 13.06 24.64 5.13
C PRO A 603 11.84 23.84 4.65
N PHE A 604 11.48 22.78 5.36
CA PHE A 604 10.31 21.96 5.07
C PHE A 604 9.00 22.73 5.22
N LYS A 605 8.87 23.56 6.27
CA LYS A 605 7.67 24.39 6.48
C LYS A 605 7.69 25.68 5.66
N LEU A 606 8.86 26.30 5.52
CA LEU A 606 9.00 27.58 4.82
C LEU A 606 8.54 27.49 3.36
N GLN A 607 8.99 26.46 2.67
CA GLN A 607 8.85 26.36 1.23
C GLN A 607 7.79 25.32 0.88
N GLN A 608 6.66 25.81 0.36
CA GLN A 608 5.61 24.96 -0.18
C GLN A 608 6.06 24.33 -1.50
N ILE A 609 5.48 23.18 -1.81
CA ILE A 609 5.69 22.44 -3.06
C ILE A 609 4.36 22.14 -3.72
N ASP A 610 4.38 22.12 -5.05
CA ASP A 610 3.24 21.65 -5.84
C ASP A 610 3.14 20.11 -5.80
N ILE A 611 2.14 19.56 -6.47
CA ILE A 611 1.89 18.10 -6.51
C ILE A 611 3.01 17.33 -7.23
N ASN A 612 3.85 18.00 -8.01
CA ASN A 612 5.00 17.45 -8.72
C ASN A 612 6.31 17.60 -7.93
N GLY A 613 6.26 18.19 -6.72
CA GLY A 613 7.42 18.44 -5.86
C GLY A 613 8.22 19.69 -6.22
N ASN A 614 7.77 20.49 -7.18
CA ASN A 614 8.43 21.74 -7.53
C ASN A 614 8.18 22.78 -6.45
N TRP A 615 9.17 23.62 -6.20
CA TRP A 615 9.06 24.72 -5.24
C TRP A 615 8.04 25.75 -5.75
N MET A 616 7.06 26.09 -4.90
CA MET A 616 6.09 27.15 -5.21
C MET A 616 6.69 28.50 -4.83
N HIS A 617 7.02 29.34 -5.81
CA HIS A 617 7.44 30.72 -5.54
C HIS A 617 6.29 31.47 -4.85
N GLN A 618 6.54 31.99 -3.65
CA GLN A 618 5.58 32.81 -2.89
C GLN A 618 5.57 34.25 -3.39
#